data_AF-A0A961W9T7-F1
#
_entry.id   AF-A0A961W9T7-F1
#
_cell.length_a   1.000
_cell.length_b   1.000
_cell.length_c   1.000
_cell.angle_alpha   90.00
_cell.angle_beta   90.00
_cell.angle_gamma   90.00
#
_symmetry.space_group_name_H-M   'P 1'
#
loop_
_entity.id
_entity.type
_entity.pdbx_description
1 polymer ?
#
loop_
_entity_poly.entity_id
_entity_poly.type
_entity_poly.pdbx_seq_one_letter_code
_entity_poly.pdbx_strand_id
1 'polypeptide(L)'
;MRQSSLQNSWGKDMIAWVTIMGLSIALLAVSAGARGLEPRMALVHMAIAAIVSIVLAYLAIRDTQKLIDSNARRSVIAASTARFMGMVWTWGALGLLITYATGILSWREWWQFFIAFFVAAGLCLFFSATLQKDADAGKDDETMLSLGRYLAIGQLVGMLIVMVGLVIDGKMQRYINPRIGWEDWAANNIFFFGAFALAAISLFAIRAQAPATDKSS
;
A
#
# COMPACT_ATOMS: atom_id res chain seq x y z
N MET A 1 -9.65 -29.79 -10.14
CA MET A 1 -8.29 -29.97 -9.55
C MET A 1 -7.40 -28.72 -9.59
N ARG A 2 -7.57 -27.75 -10.52
CA ARG A 2 -6.74 -26.52 -10.58
C ARG A 2 -7.08 -25.43 -9.54
N GLN A 3 -8.30 -25.44 -9.02
CA GLN A 3 -8.79 -24.43 -8.06
C GLN A 3 -8.24 -24.65 -6.64
N SER A 4 -8.06 -25.91 -6.21
CA SER A 4 -7.55 -26.23 -4.87
C SER A 4 -6.06 -25.93 -4.69
N SER A 5 -5.26 -26.00 -5.77
CA SER A 5 -3.84 -25.63 -5.73
C SER A 5 -3.63 -24.12 -5.63
N LEU A 6 -4.49 -23.33 -6.27
CA LEU A 6 -4.49 -21.87 -6.14
C LEU A 6 -4.93 -21.46 -4.73
N GLN A 7 -6.01 -22.04 -4.20
CA GLN A 7 -6.51 -21.70 -2.85
C GLN A 7 -5.48 -21.96 -1.74
N ASN A 8 -4.63 -23.00 -1.89
CA ASN A 8 -3.54 -23.29 -0.96
C ASN A 8 -2.32 -22.34 -1.11
N SER A 9 -2.11 -21.72 -2.27
CA SER A 9 -1.06 -20.69 -2.43
C SER A 9 -1.48 -19.38 -1.77
N TRP A 10 -2.76 -19.02 -1.88
CA TRP A 10 -3.34 -17.83 -1.27
C TRP A 10 -3.14 -17.75 0.24
N GLY A 11 -3.33 -18.86 0.96
CA GLY A 11 -3.12 -18.89 2.42
C GLY A 11 -1.67 -18.63 2.80
N LYS A 12 -0.71 -19.18 2.04
CA LYS A 12 0.73 -18.98 2.30
C LYS A 12 1.18 -17.57 1.95
N ASP A 13 0.68 -17.02 0.85
CA ASP A 13 0.97 -15.65 0.44
C ASP A 13 0.44 -14.67 1.50
N MET A 14 -0.77 -14.88 2.03
CA MET A 14 -1.33 -14.00 3.05
C MET A 14 -0.57 -14.04 4.38
N ILE A 15 -0.06 -15.21 4.79
CA ILE A 15 0.82 -15.33 5.97
C ILE A 15 2.10 -14.52 5.76
N ALA A 16 2.70 -14.58 4.57
CA ALA A 16 3.89 -13.79 4.27
C ALA A 16 3.61 -12.29 4.35
N TRP A 17 2.49 -11.82 3.79
CA TRP A 17 2.06 -10.42 3.87
C TRP A 17 1.89 -9.93 5.31
N VAL A 18 1.12 -10.66 6.13
CA VAL A 18 0.88 -10.31 7.53
C VAL A 18 2.19 -10.32 8.33
N THR A 19 3.09 -11.28 8.06
CA THR A 19 4.38 -11.37 8.73
C THR A 19 5.29 -10.19 8.38
N ILE A 20 5.41 -9.84 7.09
CA ILE A 20 6.19 -8.69 6.63
C ILE A 20 5.63 -7.39 7.23
N MET A 21 4.31 -7.22 7.21
CA MET A 21 3.65 -6.06 7.80
C MET A 21 3.93 -5.98 9.31
N GLY A 22 3.69 -7.04 10.07
CA GLY A 22 3.90 -7.07 11.52
C GLY A 22 5.36 -6.79 11.91
N LEU A 23 6.30 -7.47 11.27
CA LEU A 23 7.74 -7.26 11.52
C LEU A 23 8.17 -5.84 11.15
N SER A 24 7.71 -5.31 10.02
CA SER A 24 8.05 -3.95 9.61
C SER A 24 7.51 -2.90 10.57
N ILE A 25 6.28 -3.04 11.06
CA ILE A 25 5.68 -2.10 12.03
C ILE A 25 6.49 -2.11 13.33
N ALA A 26 6.91 -3.29 13.81
CA ALA A 26 7.78 -3.39 14.97
C ALA A 26 9.14 -2.69 14.74
N LEU A 27 9.76 -2.89 13.57
CA LEU A 27 11.04 -2.25 13.23
C LEU A 27 10.91 -0.73 13.07
N LEU A 28 9.80 -0.24 12.50
CA LEU A 28 9.51 1.20 12.41
C LEU A 28 9.32 1.79 13.81
N ALA A 29 8.57 1.14 14.69
CA ALA A 29 8.38 1.57 16.07
C ALA A 29 9.70 1.63 16.85
N VAL A 30 10.52 0.57 16.75
CA VAL A 30 11.84 0.50 17.42
C VAL A 30 12.78 1.58 16.90
N SER A 31 12.90 1.73 15.58
CA SER A 31 13.78 2.77 14.99
C SER A 31 13.29 4.19 15.29
N ALA A 32 11.98 4.42 15.38
CA ALA A 32 11.42 5.70 15.83
C ALA A 32 11.80 6.01 17.29
N GLY A 33 11.63 5.04 18.20
CA GLY A 33 11.97 5.23 19.63
C GLY A 33 13.47 5.36 19.88
N ALA A 34 14.30 4.63 19.12
CA ALA A 34 15.75 4.67 19.26
C ALA A 34 16.39 5.97 18.73
N ARG A 35 15.64 6.81 17.99
CA ARG A 35 16.14 8.09 17.46
C ARG A 35 16.65 9.03 18.54
N GLY A 36 16.05 9.02 19.72
CA GLY A 36 16.48 9.87 20.84
C GLY A 36 17.87 9.50 21.36
N LEU A 37 18.29 8.24 21.16
CA LEU A 37 19.59 7.71 21.55
C LEU A 37 20.62 7.89 20.42
N GLU A 38 20.22 7.63 19.18
CA GLU A 38 21.08 7.74 18.01
C GLU A 38 20.35 8.41 16.84
N PRO A 39 20.74 9.63 16.42
CA PRO A 39 20.06 10.37 15.34
C PRO A 39 20.02 9.63 14.00
N ARG A 40 20.97 8.71 13.75
CA ARG A 40 21.01 7.89 12.53
C ARG A 40 19.84 6.93 12.43
N MET A 41 19.15 6.62 13.53
CA MET A 41 17.97 5.75 13.52
C MET A 41 16.81 6.33 12.68
N ALA A 42 16.78 7.64 12.45
CA ALA A 42 15.82 8.22 11.51
C ALA A 42 16.08 7.78 10.05
N LEU A 43 17.35 7.61 9.66
CA LEU A 43 17.73 7.06 8.36
C LEU A 43 17.43 5.56 8.29
N VAL A 44 17.63 4.84 9.39
CA VAL A 44 17.25 3.42 9.48
C VAL A 44 15.74 3.26 9.31
N HIS A 45 14.93 4.07 9.98
CA HIS A 45 13.48 4.10 9.81
C HIS A 45 13.07 4.40 8.36
N MET A 46 13.74 5.37 7.72
CA MET A 46 13.54 5.69 6.30
C MET A 46 13.85 4.48 5.41
N ALA A 47 14.99 3.82 5.64
CA ALA A 47 15.40 2.63 4.90
C ALA A 47 14.44 1.45 5.08
N ILE A 48 13.95 1.21 6.31
CA ILE A 48 12.93 0.19 6.59
C ILE A 48 11.66 0.47 5.77
N ALA A 49 11.14 1.71 5.84
CA ALA A 49 9.94 2.10 5.10
C ALA A 49 10.13 1.92 3.58
N ALA A 50 11.30 2.28 3.05
CA ALA A 50 11.63 2.10 1.63
C ALA A 50 11.67 0.63 1.22
N ILE A 51 12.44 -0.19 1.94
CA ILE A 51 12.61 -1.63 1.65
C ILE A 51 11.26 -2.34 1.71
N VAL A 52 10.49 -2.09 2.77
CA VAL A 52 9.17 -2.72 2.95
C VAL A 52 8.23 -2.32 1.82
N SER A 53 8.19 -1.04 1.45
CA SER A 53 7.35 -0.57 0.35
C SER A 53 7.71 -1.19 -1.00
N ILE A 54 9.01 -1.36 -1.29
CA ILE A 54 9.49 -2.07 -2.47
C ILE A 54 9.05 -3.53 -2.44
N VAL A 55 9.21 -4.21 -1.30
CA VAL A 55 8.80 -5.61 -1.13
C VAL A 55 7.29 -5.77 -1.31
N LEU A 56 6.46 -4.93 -0.69
CA LEU A 56 5.00 -4.99 -0.81
C LEU A 56 4.57 -4.74 -2.26
N ALA A 57 5.15 -3.74 -2.94
CA ALA A 57 4.88 -3.48 -4.35
C ALA A 57 5.27 -4.67 -5.24
N TYR A 58 6.46 -5.23 -5.01
CA TYR A 58 6.95 -6.39 -5.77
C TYR A 58 6.04 -7.61 -5.58
N LEU A 59 5.69 -7.95 -4.33
CA LEU A 59 4.81 -9.08 -4.04
C LEU A 59 3.43 -8.90 -4.67
N ALA A 60 2.87 -7.69 -4.58
CA ALA A 60 1.58 -7.37 -5.17
C ALA A 60 1.60 -7.58 -6.69
N ILE A 61 2.59 -6.99 -7.37
CA ILE A 61 2.75 -7.10 -8.82
C ILE A 61 2.98 -8.56 -9.23
N ARG A 62 3.88 -9.27 -8.53
CA ARG A 62 4.19 -10.68 -8.81
C ARG A 62 2.96 -11.56 -8.67
N ASP A 63 2.20 -11.40 -7.60
CA ASP A 63 1.05 -12.27 -7.33
C ASP A 63 -0.13 -11.94 -8.23
N THR A 64 -0.33 -10.67 -8.62
CA THR A 64 -1.28 -10.32 -9.68
C THR A 64 -0.82 -10.82 -11.06
N GLN A 65 0.48 -10.76 -11.38
CA GLN A 65 1.01 -11.27 -12.65
C GLN A 65 0.75 -12.77 -12.81
N LYS A 66 0.90 -13.58 -11.75
CA LYS A 66 0.53 -15.00 -11.77
C LYS A 66 -0.94 -15.22 -12.16
N LEU A 67 -1.85 -14.34 -11.71
CA LEU A 67 -3.26 -14.41 -12.10
C LEU A 67 -3.44 -14.12 -13.59
N ILE A 68 -2.75 -13.09 -14.11
CA ILE A 68 -2.74 -12.76 -15.54
C ILE A 68 -2.20 -13.95 -16.36
N ASP A 69 -1.07 -14.51 -15.96
CA ASP A 69 -0.44 -15.65 -16.65
C ASP A 69 -1.31 -16.91 -16.62
N SER A 70 -2.19 -17.03 -15.61
CA SER A 70 -3.18 -18.10 -15.52
C SER A 70 -4.46 -17.86 -16.33
N ASN A 71 -4.52 -16.76 -17.08
CA ASN A 71 -5.68 -16.29 -17.84
C ASN A 71 -6.92 -16.10 -16.93
N ALA A 72 -6.70 -15.56 -15.72
CA ALA A 72 -7.77 -15.24 -14.79
C ALA A 72 -8.69 -14.15 -15.35
N ARG A 73 -9.95 -14.10 -14.87
CA ARG A 73 -10.92 -13.06 -15.24
C ARG A 73 -10.42 -11.68 -14.84
N ARG A 74 -10.86 -10.65 -15.57
CA ARG A 74 -10.51 -9.25 -15.31
C ARG A 74 -10.94 -8.81 -13.91
N SER A 75 -12.11 -9.25 -13.46
CA SER A 75 -12.63 -9.03 -12.10
C SER A 75 -11.71 -9.57 -11.01
N VAL A 76 -11.12 -10.76 -11.19
CA VAL A 76 -10.17 -11.37 -10.25
C VAL A 76 -8.86 -10.57 -10.18
N ILE A 77 -8.35 -10.14 -11.34
CA ILE A 77 -7.14 -9.31 -11.42
C ILE A 77 -7.39 -7.96 -10.74
N ALA A 78 -8.51 -7.30 -11.04
CA ALA A 78 -8.91 -6.03 -10.42
C ALA A 78 -9.10 -6.19 -8.90
N ALA A 79 -9.76 -7.27 -8.46
CA ALA A 79 -9.93 -7.57 -7.04
C ALA A 79 -8.59 -7.76 -6.33
N SER A 80 -7.65 -8.48 -6.95
CA SER A 80 -6.30 -8.70 -6.43
C SER A 80 -5.54 -7.38 -6.26
N THR A 81 -5.51 -6.52 -7.28
CA THR A 81 -4.82 -5.23 -7.19
C THR A 81 -5.42 -4.31 -6.12
N ALA A 82 -6.75 -4.21 -6.04
CA ALA A 82 -7.45 -3.44 -5.01
C ALA A 82 -7.13 -3.96 -3.60
N ARG A 83 -7.01 -5.29 -3.43
CA ARG A 83 -6.64 -5.91 -2.15
C ARG A 83 -5.25 -5.45 -1.70
N PHE A 84 -4.27 -5.54 -2.60
CA PHE A 84 -2.90 -5.17 -2.30
C PHE A 84 -2.75 -3.67 -1.99
N MET A 85 -3.46 -2.81 -2.73
CA MET A 85 -3.54 -1.39 -2.38
C MET A 85 -4.10 -1.18 -0.97
N GLY A 86 -5.19 -1.88 -0.63
CA GLY A 86 -5.78 -1.84 0.70
C GLY A 86 -4.82 -2.29 1.80
N MET A 87 -4.02 -3.33 1.55
CA MET A 87 -3.02 -3.80 2.52
C MET A 87 -1.88 -2.80 2.74
N VAL A 88 -1.44 -2.08 1.70
CA VAL A 88 -0.44 -1.00 1.86
C VAL A 88 -1.02 0.16 2.69
N TRP A 89 -2.28 0.54 2.46
CA TRP A 89 -2.96 1.52 3.31
C TRP A 89 -3.07 1.05 4.76
N THR A 90 -3.43 -0.21 4.99
CA THR A 90 -3.47 -0.81 6.33
C THR A 90 -2.10 -0.76 7.01
N TRP A 91 -1.03 -1.10 6.28
CA TRP A 91 0.34 -1.01 6.79
C TRP A 91 0.67 0.41 7.25
N GLY A 92 0.38 1.42 6.43
CA GLY A 92 0.61 2.81 6.80
C GLY A 92 -0.24 3.26 8.00
N ALA A 93 -1.52 2.87 8.05
CA ALA A 93 -2.41 3.18 9.16
C ALA A 93 -1.90 2.59 10.48
N LEU A 94 -1.53 1.31 10.49
CA LEU A 94 -1.00 0.65 11.68
C LEU A 94 0.36 1.22 12.08
N GLY A 95 1.22 1.56 11.11
CA GLY A 95 2.48 2.25 11.38
C GLY A 95 2.27 3.57 12.12
N LEU A 96 1.35 4.42 11.63
CA LEU A 96 0.98 5.65 12.34
C LEU A 96 0.41 5.37 13.73
N LEU A 97 -0.53 4.43 13.84
CA LEU A 97 -1.19 4.12 15.09
C LEU A 97 -0.17 3.67 16.14
N ILE A 98 0.73 2.74 15.80
CA ILE A 98 1.73 2.26 16.74
C ILE A 98 2.74 3.35 17.08
N THR A 99 3.26 4.10 16.12
CA THR A 99 4.26 5.15 16.39
C THR A 99 3.70 6.29 17.24
N TYR A 100 2.47 6.72 17.01
CA TYR A 100 1.94 7.94 17.65
C TYR A 100 0.97 7.68 18.80
N ALA A 101 0.13 6.64 18.74
CA ALA A 101 -0.81 6.35 19.82
C ALA A 101 -0.13 5.75 21.07
N THR A 102 1.03 5.12 20.92
CA THR A 102 1.82 4.59 22.04
C THR A 102 2.74 5.64 22.68
N GLY A 103 2.82 6.84 22.09
CA GLY A 103 3.65 7.93 22.59
C GLY A 103 5.14 7.82 22.25
N ILE A 104 5.54 6.97 21.30
CA ILE A 104 6.94 6.91 20.81
C ILE A 104 7.37 8.26 20.22
N LEU A 105 6.49 8.88 19.42
CA LEU A 105 6.64 10.25 18.92
C LEU A 105 5.36 11.03 19.16
N SER A 106 5.48 12.36 19.26
CA SER A 106 4.32 13.24 19.46
C SER A 106 4.04 14.10 18.22
N TRP A 107 2.83 13.97 17.69
CA TRP A 107 2.36 14.79 16.57
C TRP A 107 0.84 14.98 16.60
N ARG A 108 0.36 16.20 16.90
CA ARG A 108 -1.06 16.47 17.16
C ARG A 108 -2.03 15.98 16.09
N GLU A 109 -1.66 16.07 14.81
CA GLU A 109 -2.55 15.74 13.69
C GLU A 109 -2.49 14.25 13.26
N TRP A 110 -1.72 13.39 13.94
CA TRP A 110 -1.52 11.99 13.52
C TRP A 110 -2.83 11.23 13.29
N TRP A 111 -3.85 11.50 14.12
CA TRP A 111 -5.14 10.81 14.08
C TRP A 111 -5.92 11.09 12.79
N GLN A 112 -5.76 12.28 12.19
CA GLN A 112 -6.43 12.65 10.93
C GLN A 112 -5.91 11.79 9.79
N PHE A 113 -4.58 11.63 9.73
CA PHE A 113 -3.92 10.80 8.73
C PHE A 113 -4.19 9.31 8.97
N PHE A 114 -4.20 8.87 10.23
CA PHE A 114 -4.60 7.50 10.57
C PHE A 114 -6.01 7.18 10.05
N ILE A 115 -7.00 8.03 10.31
CA ILE A 115 -8.38 7.83 9.84
C ILE A 115 -8.42 7.82 8.31
N ALA A 116 -7.74 8.75 7.64
CA ALA A 116 -7.69 8.78 6.18
C ALA A 116 -7.13 7.48 5.58
N PHE A 117 -6.03 6.96 6.15
CA PHE A 117 -5.41 5.70 5.71
C PHE A 117 -6.33 4.51 6.00
N PHE A 118 -6.96 4.49 7.17
CA PHE A 118 -7.89 3.43 7.56
C PHE A 118 -9.12 3.37 6.64
N VAL A 119 -9.71 4.52 6.31
CA VAL A 119 -10.82 4.62 5.37
C VAL A 119 -10.39 4.19 3.97
N ALA A 120 -9.24 4.64 3.48
CA ALA A 120 -8.70 4.23 2.17
C ALA A 120 -8.46 2.72 2.11
N ALA A 121 -7.90 2.12 3.16
CA ALA A 121 -7.75 0.67 3.29
C ALA A 121 -9.09 -0.04 3.21
N GLY A 122 -10.07 0.41 4.00
CA GLY A 122 -11.42 -0.15 4.03
C GLY A 122 -12.11 -0.09 2.67
N LEU A 123 -12.02 1.04 1.97
CA LEU A 123 -12.58 1.20 0.62
C LEU A 123 -11.94 0.25 -0.39
N CYS A 124 -10.61 0.15 -0.39
CA CYS A 124 -9.88 -0.77 -1.28
C CYS A 124 -10.24 -2.24 -1.02
N LEU A 125 -10.31 -2.64 0.26
CA LEU A 125 -10.65 -4.01 0.64
C LEU A 125 -12.13 -4.34 0.37
N PHE A 126 -13.04 -3.40 0.64
CA PHE A 126 -14.45 -3.53 0.29
C PHE A 126 -14.63 -3.69 -1.22
N PHE A 127 -13.97 -2.85 -2.00
CA PHE A 127 -14.03 -2.92 -3.46
C PHE A 127 -13.45 -4.23 -4.00
N SER A 128 -12.33 -4.71 -3.41
CA SER A 128 -11.77 -6.03 -3.70
C SER A 128 -12.76 -7.15 -3.43
N ALA A 129 -13.47 -7.11 -2.30
CA ALA A 129 -14.46 -8.13 -1.92
C ALA A 129 -15.65 -8.15 -2.88
N THR A 130 -16.15 -6.98 -3.29
CA THR A 130 -17.25 -6.87 -4.27
C THR A 130 -16.84 -7.46 -5.63
N LEU A 131 -15.67 -7.07 -6.16
CA LEU A 131 -15.17 -7.61 -7.42
C LEU A 131 -14.93 -9.12 -7.37
N GLN A 132 -14.42 -9.64 -6.23
CA GLN A 132 -14.24 -11.07 -6.04
C GLN A 132 -15.58 -11.81 -6.05
N LYS A 133 -16.60 -11.25 -5.38
CA LYS A 133 -17.95 -11.83 -5.35
C LYS A 133 -18.56 -11.92 -6.75
N ASP A 134 -18.40 -10.89 -7.58
CA ASP A 134 -18.88 -10.90 -8.96
C ASP A 134 -18.13 -11.95 -9.80
N ALA A 135 -16.80 -12.02 -9.62
CA ALA A 135 -15.97 -13.03 -10.26
C ALA A 135 -16.40 -14.45 -9.91
N ASP A 136 -16.67 -14.72 -8.63
CA ASP A 136 -17.12 -16.02 -8.13
C ASP A 136 -18.52 -16.37 -8.67
N ALA A 137 -19.36 -15.36 -8.90
CA ALA A 137 -20.68 -15.50 -9.51
C ALA A 137 -20.66 -15.67 -11.04
N GLY A 138 -19.49 -15.72 -11.68
CA GLY A 138 -19.41 -15.88 -13.14
C GLY A 138 -19.44 -14.58 -13.93
N LYS A 139 -19.46 -13.42 -13.27
CA LYS A 139 -19.78 -12.13 -13.89
C LYS A 139 -18.58 -11.19 -13.89
N ASP A 140 -18.38 -10.51 -15.01
CA ASP A 140 -17.52 -9.34 -15.11
C ASP A 140 -18.43 -8.13 -15.34
N ASP A 141 -18.63 -7.30 -14.31
CA ASP A 141 -19.37 -6.05 -14.44
C ASP A 141 -18.43 -4.95 -14.96
N GLU A 142 -18.63 -4.54 -16.22
CA GLU A 142 -17.83 -3.50 -16.86
C GLU A 142 -17.90 -2.15 -16.11
N THR A 143 -19.00 -1.86 -15.42
CA THR A 143 -19.12 -0.65 -14.59
C THR A 143 -18.13 -0.74 -13.44
N MET A 144 -18.11 -1.87 -12.73
CA MET A 144 -17.18 -2.10 -11.62
C MET A 144 -15.73 -2.13 -12.08
N LEU A 145 -15.44 -2.74 -13.24
CA LEU A 145 -14.10 -2.71 -13.82
C LEU A 145 -13.66 -1.28 -14.19
N SER A 146 -14.56 -0.47 -14.75
CA SER A 146 -14.28 0.92 -15.07
C SER A 146 -13.99 1.76 -13.82
N LEU A 147 -14.78 1.56 -12.75
CA LEU A 147 -14.58 2.21 -11.46
C LEU A 147 -13.23 1.82 -10.85
N GLY A 148 -12.85 0.54 -10.94
CA GLY A 148 -11.56 0.05 -10.47
C GLY A 148 -10.39 0.70 -11.21
N ARG A 149 -10.51 0.88 -12.53
CA ARG A 149 -9.52 1.59 -13.32
C ARG A 149 -9.42 3.07 -12.93
N TYR A 150 -10.55 3.76 -12.74
CA TYR A 150 -10.53 5.16 -12.29
C TYR A 150 -9.96 5.31 -10.88
N LEU A 151 -10.26 4.38 -9.97
CA LEU A 151 -9.67 4.36 -8.64
C LEU A 151 -8.15 4.20 -8.71
N ALA A 152 -7.64 3.30 -9.56
CA ALA A 152 -6.20 3.13 -9.75
C ALA A 152 -5.54 4.39 -10.34
N ILE A 153 -6.17 5.05 -11.31
CA ILE A 153 -5.68 6.33 -11.85
C ILE A 153 -5.66 7.41 -10.76
N GLY A 154 -6.74 7.55 -10.01
CA GLY A 154 -6.85 8.50 -8.91
C GLY A 154 -5.79 8.27 -7.84
N GLN A 155 -5.55 7.01 -7.45
CA GLN A 155 -4.47 6.67 -6.53
C GLN A 155 -3.10 6.99 -7.13
N LEU A 156 -2.82 6.60 -8.37
CA LEU A 156 -1.53 6.91 -9.00
C LEU A 156 -1.23 8.41 -8.97
N VAL A 157 -2.16 9.24 -9.46
CA VAL A 157 -1.99 10.70 -9.50
C VAL A 157 -1.83 11.26 -8.08
N GLY A 158 -2.71 10.85 -7.16
CA GLY A 158 -2.64 11.29 -5.76
C GLY A 158 -1.31 10.93 -5.10
N MET A 159 -0.80 9.73 -5.32
CA MET A 159 0.47 9.27 -4.73
C MET A 159 1.67 10.01 -5.31
N LEU A 160 1.67 10.32 -6.61
CA LEU A 160 2.70 11.15 -7.23
C LEU A 160 2.72 12.56 -6.63
N ILE A 161 1.54 13.17 -6.45
CA ILE A 161 1.40 14.49 -5.81
C ILE A 161 1.93 14.45 -4.37
N VAL A 162 1.59 13.42 -3.60
CA VAL A 162 2.09 13.24 -2.23
C VAL A 162 3.62 13.15 -2.22
N MET A 163 4.22 12.29 -3.04
CA MET A 163 5.68 12.13 -3.07
C MET A 163 6.39 13.43 -3.46
N VAL A 164 5.93 14.10 -4.51
CA VAL A 164 6.51 15.37 -4.98
C VAL A 164 6.34 16.45 -3.91
N GLY A 165 5.15 16.58 -3.32
CA GLY A 165 4.86 17.55 -2.26
C GLY A 165 5.75 17.36 -1.04
N LEU A 166 5.94 16.12 -0.57
CA LEU A 166 6.81 15.84 0.59
C LEU A 166 8.27 16.22 0.35
N VAL A 167 8.77 16.08 -0.89
CA VAL A 167 10.14 16.47 -1.24
C VAL A 167 10.27 17.99 -1.35
N ILE A 168 9.36 18.65 -2.07
CA ILE A 168 9.39 20.11 -2.27
C ILE A 168 9.25 20.85 -0.94
N ASP A 169 8.36 20.38 -0.06
CA ASP A 169 8.13 20.96 1.26
C ASP A 169 9.27 20.67 2.27
N GLY A 170 10.31 19.95 1.84
CA GLY A 170 11.43 19.54 2.71
C GLY A 170 11.00 18.59 3.84
N LYS A 171 9.82 17.95 3.73
CA LYS A 171 9.27 17.09 4.80
C LYS A 171 10.12 15.85 5.05
N MET A 172 10.79 15.36 4.00
CA MET A 172 11.71 14.21 4.10
C MET A 172 12.95 14.49 4.96
N GLN A 173 13.30 15.76 5.19
CA GLN A 173 14.48 16.17 5.97
C GLN A 173 14.14 16.59 7.41
N ARG A 174 12.86 16.50 7.84
CA ARG A 174 12.42 16.96 9.16
C ARG A 174 13.04 16.20 10.34
N TYR A 175 13.65 15.06 10.08
CA TYR A 175 14.43 14.35 11.10
C TYR A 175 15.70 15.11 11.53
N ILE A 176 16.25 16.00 10.68
CA ILE A 176 17.45 16.79 10.98
C ILE A 176 17.17 17.78 12.12
N ASN A 177 16.06 18.51 12.03
CA ASN A 177 15.63 19.50 13.01
C ASN A 177 14.21 19.15 13.51
N PRO A 178 14.06 18.15 14.39
CA PRO A 178 12.76 17.75 14.90
C PRO A 178 12.14 18.85 15.73
N ARG A 179 10.83 19.05 15.57
CA ARG A 179 10.05 19.97 16.39
C ARG A 179 9.41 19.16 17.51
N ILE A 180 9.85 19.37 18.74
CA ILE A 180 9.29 18.69 19.92
C ILE A 180 7.78 18.98 19.98
N GLY A 181 6.96 17.92 20.08
CA GLY A 181 5.48 18.03 20.02
C GLY A 181 4.89 18.08 18.61
N TRP A 182 5.73 18.07 17.57
CA TRP A 182 5.33 18.08 16.15
C TRP A 182 6.26 17.20 15.30
N GLU A 183 6.52 15.98 15.77
CA GLU A 183 7.49 15.04 15.23
C GLU A 183 6.91 14.17 14.10
N ASP A 184 6.53 14.81 13.00
CA ASP A 184 5.90 14.13 11.86
C ASP A 184 6.89 13.45 10.89
N TRP A 185 8.19 13.46 11.19
CA TRP A 185 9.23 12.91 10.32
C TRP A 185 9.04 11.40 10.03
N ALA A 186 8.61 10.63 11.03
CA ALA A 186 8.37 9.19 10.87
C ALA A 186 7.15 8.92 9.98
N ALA A 187 6.07 9.70 10.17
CA ALA A 187 4.90 9.69 9.30
C ALA A 187 5.29 10.03 7.85
N ASN A 188 6.12 11.06 7.62
CA ASN A 188 6.54 11.45 6.27
C ASN A 188 7.29 10.33 5.54
N ASN A 189 8.12 9.55 6.25
CA ASN A 189 8.76 8.36 5.68
C ASN A 189 7.70 7.32 5.23
N ILE A 190 6.73 7.00 6.10
CA ILE A 190 5.65 6.07 5.76
C ILE A 190 4.81 6.59 4.59
N PHE A 191 4.50 7.89 4.58
CA PHE A 191 3.71 8.53 3.52
C PHE A 191 4.42 8.45 2.18
N PHE A 192 5.70 8.83 2.13
CA PHE A 192 6.46 8.84 0.90
C PHE A 192 6.62 7.44 0.31
N PHE A 193 7.09 6.48 1.11
CA PHE A 193 7.33 5.14 0.60
C PHE A 193 6.06 4.31 0.41
N GLY A 194 5.05 4.50 1.27
CA GLY A 194 3.72 3.95 1.05
C GLY A 194 3.10 4.47 -0.24
N ALA A 195 3.22 5.78 -0.52
CA ALA A 195 2.79 6.36 -1.79
C ALA A 195 3.56 5.79 -2.98
N PHE A 196 4.87 5.56 -2.85
CA PHE A 196 5.65 4.87 -3.89
C PHE A 196 5.10 3.47 -4.19
N ALA A 197 4.85 2.66 -3.16
CA ALA A 197 4.29 1.31 -3.35
C ALA A 197 2.92 1.35 -4.02
N LEU A 198 2.02 2.22 -3.55
CA LEU A 198 0.69 2.41 -4.13
C LEU A 198 0.74 2.92 -5.57
N ALA A 199 1.67 3.82 -5.90
CA ALA A 199 1.88 4.29 -7.26
C ALA A 199 2.34 3.16 -8.19
N ALA A 200 3.28 2.33 -7.74
CA ALA A 200 3.76 1.18 -8.51
C ALA A 200 2.64 0.16 -8.76
N ILE A 201 1.86 -0.19 -7.73
CA ILE A 201 0.73 -1.12 -7.85
C ILE A 201 -0.35 -0.53 -8.75
N SER A 202 -0.66 0.76 -8.62
CA SER A 202 -1.65 1.46 -9.44
C SER A 202 -1.26 1.51 -10.92
N LEU A 203 -0.01 1.85 -11.21
CA LEU A 203 0.51 1.85 -12.58
C LEU A 203 0.43 0.45 -13.20
N PHE A 204 0.79 -0.58 -12.44
CA PHE A 204 0.66 -1.97 -12.89
C PHE A 204 -0.80 -2.35 -13.14
N ALA A 205 -1.70 -2.00 -12.22
CA ALA A 205 -3.14 -2.28 -12.34
C ALA A 205 -3.74 -1.64 -13.60
N ILE A 206 -3.40 -0.39 -13.91
CA ILE A 206 -3.85 0.31 -15.12
C ILE A 206 -3.39 -0.42 -16.38
N ARG A 207 -2.14 -0.87 -16.43
CA ARG A 207 -1.57 -1.60 -17.56
C ARG A 207 -2.21 -2.98 -17.73
N ALA A 208 -2.40 -3.70 -16.62
CA ALA A 208 -3.01 -5.02 -16.59
C ALA A 208 -4.49 -5.01 -17.01
N GLN A 209 -5.17 -3.87 -16.87
CA GLN A 209 -6.60 -3.70 -17.19
C GLN A 209 -6.83 -2.95 -18.52
N ALA A 210 -5.78 -2.59 -19.25
CA ALA A 210 -5.90 -1.94 -20.54
C ALA A 210 -6.67 -2.87 -21.52
N PRO A 211 -7.62 -2.33 -22.31
CA PRO A 211 -8.25 -3.10 -23.38
C PRO A 211 -7.15 -3.65 -24.30
N ALA A 212 -7.30 -4.90 -24.76
CA ALA A 212 -6.48 -5.38 -25.85
C ALA A 212 -6.70 -4.42 -27.03
N THR A 213 -5.68 -3.63 -27.40
CA THR A 213 -5.69 -2.93 -28.67
C THR A 213 -5.84 -4.01 -29.73
N ASP A 214 -6.95 -3.96 -30.45
CA ASP A 214 -7.24 -4.82 -31.58
C ASP A 214 -6.03 -4.75 -32.52
N LYS A 215 -5.18 -5.80 -32.50
CA LYS A 215 -4.13 -5.97 -33.49
C LYS A 215 -4.82 -6.49 -34.76
N SER A 216 -5.60 -5.62 -35.37
CA SER A 216 -6.22 -5.80 -36.68
C SER A 216 -5.66 -4.75 -37.64
N SER A 217 -4.40 -4.97 -38.05
CA SER A 217 -3.86 -4.54 -39.36
C SER A 217 -2.58 -5.30 -39.66
#